data_AF-A0A161ZNU5-F1
#
_entry.id   AF-A0A161ZNU5-F1
#
_cell.length_a   1.000
_cell.length_b   1.000
_cell.length_c   1.000
_cell.angle_alpha   90.00
_cell.angle_beta   90.00
_cell.angle_gamma   90.00
#
_symmetry.space_group_name_H-M   'P 1'
#
loop_
_entity.id
_entity.type
_entity.pdbx_description
1 polymer ?
#
loop_
_entity_poly.entity_id
_entity_poly.type
_entity_poly.pdbx_seq_one_letter_code
_entity_poly.pdbx_strand_id
1 'polypeptide(L)' 'MGQLNVETTSVEELTTTREWATAIPVIQQLWAETDASAIREWKDEPDYRLFGMYADDELVGVKRWGSCKAHLSNCRF' A
#
# COMPACT_ATOMS: atom_id res chain seq x y z
N MET A 1 27.27 24.87 7.85
CA MET A 1 26.42 24.55 6.69
C MET A 1 26.54 23.06 6.45
N GLY A 2 25.68 22.27 7.09
CA GLY A 2 25.52 20.85 6.78
C GLY A 2 24.07 20.68 6.38
N GLN A 3 23.82 20.49 5.08
CA GLN A 3 22.49 20.19 4.58
C GLN A 3 22.00 18.92 5.26
N LEU A 4 20.79 18.98 5.80
CA LEU A 4 20.10 17.82 6.33
C LEU A 4 19.95 16.84 5.16
N ASN A 5 20.51 15.64 5.31
CA ASN A 5 20.10 14.48 4.52
C ASN A 5 18.65 14.21 4.92
N VAL A 6 17.71 14.83 4.21
CA VAL A 6 16.31 14.47 4.30
C VAL A 6 16.20 13.12 3.61
N GLU A 7 16.16 12.05 4.39
CA GLU A 7 15.65 10.75 3.94
C GLU A 7 14.31 11.06 3.27
N THR A 8 14.27 11.04 1.92
CA THR A 8 13.15 11.61 1.17
C THR A 8 12.04 10.57 1.21
N THR A 9 11.28 10.62 2.29
CA THR A 9 10.14 9.74 2.51
C THR A 9 8.92 10.37 1.85
N SER A 10 8.43 9.73 0.80
CA SER A 10 7.27 10.19 0.01
C SER A 10 6.13 9.20 0.15
N VAL A 11 4.91 9.72 0.19
CA VAL A 11 3.69 8.90 0.17
C VAL A 11 2.92 9.25 -1.08
N GLU A 12 2.68 8.25 -1.93
CA GLU A 12 1.99 8.42 -3.21
C GLU A 12 0.79 7.50 -3.31
N GLU A 13 -0.31 7.99 -3.90
CA GLU A 13 -1.49 7.17 -4.17
C GLU A 13 -1.22 6.25 -5.35
N LEU A 14 -1.36 4.95 -5.14
CA LEU A 14 -1.21 3.94 -6.17
C LEU A 14 -2.53 3.84 -6.94
N THR A 15 -2.54 4.36 -8.16
CA THR A 15 -3.74 4.38 -9.02
C THR A 15 -3.59 3.47 -10.23
N THR A 16 -2.35 3.18 -10.64
CA THR A 16 -2.06 2.38 -11.83
C THR A 16 -1.92 0.90 -11.50
N THR A 17 -2.24 0.04 -12.47
CA THR A 17 -2.12 -1.43 -12.28
C THR A 17 -0.67 -1.86 -12.05
N ARG A 18 0.30 -1.09 -12.56
CA ARG A 18 1.74 -1.35 -12.37
C ARG A 18 2.17 -1.10 -10.93
N GLU A 19 1.78 0.04 -10.36
CA GLU A 19 2.03 0.38 -8.96
C GLU A 19 1.41 -0.64 -8.01
N TRP A 20 0.18 -1.05 -8.29
CA TRP A 20 -0.50 -2.11 -7.54
C TRP A 20 0.24 -3.44 -7.62
N ALA A 21 0.79 -3.81 -8.78
CA ALA A 21 1.58 -5.02 -8.93
C ALA A 21 2.85 -4.99 -8.05
N THR A 22 3.48 -3.83 -7.89
CA THR A 22 4.64 -3.64 -7.00
C THR A 22 4.26 -3.67 -5.52
N ALA A 23 3.05 -3.23 -5.18
CA ALA A 23 2.54 -3.22 -3.80
C ALA A 23 2.04 -4.59 -3.31
N ILE A 24 1.54 -5.46 -4.20
CA ILE A 24 1.06 -6.81 -3.87
C ILE A 24 2.04 -7.61 -2.98
N PRO A 25 3.34 -7.76 -3.32
CA PRO A 25 4.26 -8.54 -2.48
C PRO A 25 4.46 -7.92 -1.09
N VAL A 26 4.37 -6.60 -0.95
CA VAL A 26 4.43 -5.92 0.35
C VAL A 26 3.16 -6.19 1.16
N ILE A 27 1.98 -6.13 0.52
CA ILE A 27 0.69 -6.46 1.16
C ILE A 27 0.66 -7.92 1.62
N GLN A 28 1.17 -8.85 0.81
CA GLN A 28 1.21 -10.28 1.17
C GLN A 28 2.13 -10.58 2.34
N GLN A 29 3.18 -9.78 2.55
CA GLN A 29 4.01 -9.89 3.77
C GLN A 29 3.24 -9.46 5.02
N LEU A 30 2.32 -8.49 4.89
CA LEU A 30 1.49 -8.00 5.99
C LEU A 30 0.26 -8.88 6.23
N TRP A 31 -0.33 -9.42 5.16
CA TRP A 31 -1.50 -10.29 5.18
C TRP A 31 -1.28 -11.53 4.29
N ALA A 32 -0.60 -12.53 4.86
CA ALA A 32 -0.28 -13.79 4.18
C ALA A 32 -1.52 -14.57 3.68
N GLU A 33 -2.71 -14.28 4.24
CA GLU A 33 -3.98 -14.89 3.85
C GLU A 33 -4.64 -14.23 2.64
N THR A 34 -4.09 -13.13 2.12
CA THR A 34 -4.70 -12.38 1.01
C THR A 34 -4.06 -12.71 -0.34
N ASP A 35 -4.87 -13.20 -1.27
CA ASP A 35 -4.45 -13.46 -2.65
C ASP A 35 -4.32 -12.20 -3.50
N ALA A 36 -3.39 -12.24 -4.47
CA ALA A 36 -3.17 -11.15 -5.42
C ALA A 36 -4.42 -10.78 -6.25
N SER A 37 -5.33 -11.74 -6.49
CA SER A 37 -6.62 -11.49 -7.14
C SER A 37 -7.54 -10.65 -6.25
N ALA A 38 -7.66 -11.01 -4.96
CA ALA A 38 -8.47 -10.27 -4.00
C ALA A 38 -7.95 -8.85 -3.80
N ILE A 39 -6.62 -8.66 -3.77
CA ILE A 39 -6.00 -7.32 -3.71
C ILE A 39 -6.38 -6.50 -4.94
N ARG A 40 -6.37 -7.10 -6.15
CA ARG A 40 -6.77 -6.38 -7.37
C ARG A 40 -8.24 -5.96 -7.34
N GLU A 41 -9.12 -6.75 -6.76
CA GLU A 41 -10.54 -6.38 -6.60
C GLU A 41 -10.73 -5.13 -5.73
N TRP A 42 -9.81 -4.86 -4.79
CA TRP A 42 -9.86 -3.64 -3.98
C TRP A 42 -9.64 -2.37 -4.80
N LYS A 43 -8.91 -2.46 -5.91
CA LYS A 43 -8.68 -1.31 -6.80
C LYS A 43 -9.99 -0.80 -7.40
N ASP A 44 -10.93 -1.69 -7.67
CA ASP A 44 -12.22 -1.37 -8.26
C ASP A 44 -13.25 -0.89 -7.21
N GLU A 45 -12.91 -0.92 -5.92
CA GLU A 45 -13.79 -0.38 -4.88
C GLU A 45 -13.71 1.17 -4.83
N PRO A 46 -14.85 1.87 -4.91
CA PRO A 46 -14.88 3.33 -5.11
C PRO A 46 -14.26 4.11 -3.94
N ASP A 47 -14.37 3.58 -2.73
CA ASP A 47 -13.87 4.18 -1.48
C ASP A 47 -12.54 3.58 -1.02
N TYR A 48 -11.92 2.70 -1.82
CA TYR A 48 -10.63 2.14 -1.48
C TYR A 48 -9.52 2.95 -2.16
N ARG A 49 -8.54 3.36 -1.35
CA ARG A 49 -7.33 4.05 -1.77
C ARG A 49 -6.14 3.34 -1.16
N LEU A 50 -5.15 3.05 -1.99
CA LEU A 50 -3.90 2.44 -1.57
C LEU A 50 -2.79 3.45 -1.74
N PHE A 51 -2.00 3.65 -0.69
CA PHE A 51 -0.86 4.55 -0.69
C PHE A 51 0.42 3.74 -0.51
N GLY A 52 1.40 3.97 -1.38
CA GLY A 52 2.76 3.45 -1.23
C GLY A 52 3.62 4.47 -0.49
N MET A 53 4.42 3.99 0.46
CA MET A 53 5.44 4.78 1.15
C MET A 53 6.79 4.43 0.55
N TYR A 54 7.45 5.43 0.00
CA TYR A 54 8.75 5.31 -0.65
C TYR A 54 9.82 5.97 0.22
N ALA A 55 10.93 5.29 0.44
CA ALA A 55 12.15 5.85 1.01
C ALA A 55 13.28 5.64 0.00
N ASP A 56 13.92 6.72 -0.45
CA ASP A 56 14.98 6.66 -1.48
C ASP A 56 14.54 5.90 -2.75
N ASP A 57 13.33 6.20 -3.25
CA ASP A 57 12.68 5.53 -4.41
C ASP A 57 12.36 4.04 -4.22
N GLU A 58 12.59 3.47 -3.03
CA GLU A 58 12.23 2.09 -2.67
C GLU A 58 10.89 2.05 -1.92
N LEU A 59 9.98 1.16 -2.35
CA LEU A 59 8.70 0.96 -1.67
C LEU A 59 8.91 0.20 -0.35
N VAL A 60 8.90 0.93 0.76
CA VAL A 60 9.15 0.39 2.11
C VAL A 60 7.86 0.06 2.86
N GLY A 61 6.71 0.54 2.40
CA GLY A 61 5.45 0.32 3.10
C GLY A 61 4.24 0.63 2.26
N VAL A 62 3.09 0.14 2.72
CA VAL A 62 1.79 0.40 2.09
C VAL A 62 0.78 0.76 3.16
N LYS A 63 -0.04 1.77 2.90
CA LYS A 63 -1.14 2.20 3.76
C LYS A 63 -2.43 2.19 2.96
N ARG A 64 -3.45 1.50 3.46
CA ARG A 64 -4.79 1.58 2.90
C ARG A 64 -5.60 2.70 3.56
N TRP A 65 -6.44 3.34 2.80
CA TRP A 65 -7.44 4.31 3.23
C TRP A 65 -8.76 3.95 2.57
N GLY A 66 -9.76 3.57 3.35
CA GLY A 66 -11.07 3.21 2.82
C GLY A 66 -11.96 2.56 3.86
N SER A 67 -13.26 2.48 3.56
CA SER A 67 -14.22 1.85 4.46
C SER A 67 -13.79 0.40 4.68
N CYS A 68 -13.58 0.03 5.94
CA CYS A 68 -13.16 -1.31 6.31
C CYS A 68 -14.28 -2.28 5.93
N LYS A 69 -14.17 -2.99 4.81
CA LYS A 69 -14.99 -4.18 4.59
C LYS A 69 -14.54 -5.19 5.63
N ALA A 70 -15.33 -5.32 6.69
CA ALA A 70 -15.09 -6.16 7.87
C ALA A 70 -15.05 -7.69 7.57
N HIS A 71 -14.78 -8.07 6.33
CA HIS A 71 -14.62 -9.46 5.91
C HIS A 71 -13.17 -9.96 6.01
N LEU A 72 -12.19 -9.05 6.14
CA LEU A 72 -10.83 -9.39 6.56
C LEU A 72 -10.80 -9.32 8.08
N SER A 73 -10.99 -10.46 8.74
CA SER A 73 -11.15 -10.62 10.19
C SER A 73 -9.95 -10.17 11.04
N ASN A 74 -8.96 -9.48 10.48
CA ASN A 74 -7.67 -9.26 11.12
C ASN A 74 -7.12 -7.82 10.98
N CYS A 75 -8.01 -6.81 10.98
CA CYS A 75 -7.60 -5.42 11.13
C CYS A 75 -7.22 -5.12 12.59
N ARG A 76 -6.02 -5.55 13.02
CA ARG A 76 -5.43 -5.12 14.28
C ARG A 76 -4.39 -4.04 13.98
N PHE A 77 -4.69 -2.82 14.42
CA PHE A 77 -3.77 -1.68 14.43
C PHE A 77 -2.58 -1.94 15.36
#